data_AF-A0A0V0YAV7-F1
#
_entry.id   AF-A0A0V0YAV7-F1
#
_cell.length_a   1.000
_cell.length_b   1.000
_cell.length_c   1.000
_cell.angle_alpha   90.00
_cell.angle_beta   90.00
_cell.angle_gamma   90.00
#
_symmetry.space_group_name_H-M   'P 1'
#
loop_
_entity.id
_entity.type
_entity.pdbx_description
1 polymer ?
#
loop_
_entity_poly.entity_id
_entity_poly.type
_entity_poly.pdbx_seq_one_letter_code
_entity_poly.pdbx_strand_id
1 'polypeptide(L)'
;MIKAISPSSQKIAEKLVILNERTTGIITRIYNIKKTVVQSINAIKQDIIKALSLYYNTFVDLMDLKDHITELLTIIDACQLHLNIVLLGAINSLAAVYVRRNLTADKWRAGQILSLVTASNQLLAVAQTDTMPCEYLSLETMNRWIICKIVCRYNKRVAELKEFVATAVQHSVLPEMLFYMVELRELLLRYRSVVQRYHVQYLAGFDALALNELLQSIASIPQESSVIFSDFCQAIAELNVEDLENDSVAYNFQGLRLDWYRLQRIHIEEKGLSLCNLFLDEIAKETRNVVSTAYEQHRLLSEELLPKTCAKLIANAINKENRKKSGFMTLEKKGFKRSLSPQHGYPGDESYRRSREDMTLIDKLHFALTELCFAIDYYPQIVVWEHTFAPREYLTQHIEARFNKTVVAMAMYDKDTQEIAKPSELLNSIRTYMDVLQTLENYVQIDVVRIFNNVLLQQTQHQDCYGEETLTTIYTRWFLKTFLLAYYYWAFENFCQQSNVRNSYFFLS
;
A
#
# COMPACT_ATOMS: atom_id res chain seq x y z
N MET A 1 40.84 -22.20 48.13
CA MET A 1 41.04 -22.83 46.80
C MET A 1 39.81 -22.56 45.95
N ILE A 2 39.87 -21.56 45.08
CA ILE A 2 38.84 -21.30 44.08
C ILE A 2 39.09 -22.33 42.98
N LYS A 3 38.16 -23.25 42.75
CA LYS A 3 38.21 -24.20 41.63
C LYS A 3 38.33 -23.36 40.35
N ALA A 4 39.41 -23.51 39.60
CA ALA A 4 39.53 -22.92 38.27
C ALA A 4 38.38 -23.44 37.41
N ILE A 5 37.48 -22.54 37.02
CA ILE A 5 36.33 -22.86 36.17
C ILE A 5 36.89 -23.10 34.76
N SER A 6 36.72 -24.31 34.20
CA SER A 6 37.15 -24.60 32.84
C SER A 6 36.24 -23.87 31.83
N PRO A 7 36.75 -23.00 30.95
CA PRO A 7 35.93 -22.21 30.02
C PRO A 7 35.15 -23.06 29.00
N SER A 8 35.71 -24.22 28.60
CA SER A 8 35.14 -25.11 27.59
C SER A 8 33.87 -25.83 28.03
N SER A 9 33.65 -26.05 29.33
CA SER A 9 32.47 -26.75 29.86
C SER A 9 31.28 -25.85 30.15
N GLN A 10 31.42 -24.53 30.00
CA GLN A 10 30.42 -23.54 30.43
C GLN A 10 29.28 -23.32 29.43
N LYS A 11 29.36 -23.88 28.21
CA LYS A 11 28.32 -23.80 27.16
C LYS A 11 27.78 -22.37 26.98
N ILE A 12 28.70 -21.41 26.92
CA ILE A 12 28.38 -19.98 26.95
C ILE A 12 27.60 -19.57 25.71
N ALA A 13 27.94 -20.15 24.54
CA ALA A 13 27.23 -19.89 23.29
C ALA A 13 25.76 -20.34 23.37
N GLU A 14 25.51 -21.56 23.85
CA GLU A 14 24.15 -22.11 23.99
C GLU A 14 23.34 -21.32 25.02
N LYS A 15 23.96 -20.97 26.17
CA LYS A 15 23.32 -20.14 27.19
C LYS A 15 22.97 -18.75 26.66
N LEU A 16 23.85 -18.11 25.87
CA LEU A 16 23.58 -16.80 25.26
C LEU A 16 22.46 -16.85 24.23
N VAL A 17 22.42 -17.87 23.38
CA VAL A 17 21.35 -18.06 22.38
C VAL A 17 20.00 -18.23 23.09
N ILE A 18 19.92 -19.16 24.05
CA ILE A 18 18.70 -19.44 24.80
C ILE A 18 18.22 -18.21 25.59
N LEU A 19 19.13 -17.49 26.25
CA LEU A 19 18.78 -16.29 27.01
C LEU A 19 18.30 -15.14 26.10
N ASN A 20 18.91 -14.94 24.93
CA ASN A 20 18.47 -13.92 23.97
C ASN A 20 17.07 -14.23 23.41
N GLU A 21 16.80 -15.50 23.10
CA GLU A 21 15.47 -15.94 22.66
C GLU A 21 14.43 -15.76 23.78
N ARG A 22 14.75 -16.19 25.01
CA ARG A 22 13.88 -16.03 26.18
C ARG A 22 13.61 -14.56 26.51
N THR A 23 14.63 -13.70 26.39
CA THR A 23 14.53 -12.25 26.64
C THR A 23 13.58 -11.58 25.65
N THR A 24 13.70 -11.90 24.36
CA THR A 24 12.75 -11.42 23.33
C THR A 24 11.31 -11.82 23.67
N GLY A 25 11.13 -13.06 24.11
CA GLY A 25 9.84 -13.58 24.56
C GLY A 25 9.26 -12.79 25.75
N ILE A 26 10.07 -12.58 26.78
CA ILE A 26 9.70 -11.84 28.00
C ILE A 26 9.41 -10.37 27.71
N ILE A 27 10.22 -9.69 26.89
CA ILE A 27 9.97 -8.29 26.47
C ILE A 27 8.63 -8.16 25.77
N THR A 28 8.29 -9.11 24.89
CA THR A 28 7.01 -9.07 24.17
C THR A 28 5.83 -9.32 25.10
N ARG A 29 5.97 -10.23 26.08
CA ARG A 29 4.97 -10.40 27.16
C ARG A 29 4.80 -9.07 27.89
N ILE A 30 5.87 -8.45 28.40
CA ILE A 30 5.82 -7.16 29.10
C ILE A 30 5.14 -6.07 28.25
N TYR A 31 5.43 -6.00 26.96
CA TYR A 31 4.78 -5.04 26.05
C TYR A 31 3.26 -5.25 26.02
N ASN A 32 2.81 -6.49 25.88
CA ASN A 32 1.38 -6.84 25.92
C ASN A 32 0.77 -6.51 27.29
N ILE A 33 1.44 -6.86 28.39
CA ILE A 33 1.01 -6.51 29.76
C ILE A 33 0.82 -5.00 29.88
N LYS A 34 1.82 -4.21 29.48
CA LYS A 34 1.76 -2.74 29.54
C LYS A 34 0.62 -2.16 28.71
N LYS A 35 0.28 -2.78 27.58
CA LYS A 35 -0.81 -2.36 26.69
C LYS A 35 -2.19 -2.70 27.28
N THR A 36 -2.35 -3.87 27.88
CA THR A 36 -3.62 -4.33 28.50
C THR A 36 -3.89 -3.64 29.85
N VAL A 37 -2.84 -3.31 30.62
CA VAL A 37 -2.95 -2.66 31.94
C VAL A 37 -3.46 -1.21 31.88
N VAL A 38 -3.58 -0.60 30.70
CA VAL A 38 -4.11 0.78 30.53
C VAL A 38 -5.63 0.82 30.34
N GLN A 39 -6.33 -0.31 30.28
CA GLN A 39 -7.79 -0.33 30.25
C GLN A 39 -8.34 -1.19 31.40
N SER A 40 -9.11 -0.54 32.27
CA SER A 40 -9.97 -1.13 33.30
C SER A 40 -9.29 -1.53 34.61
N ILE A 41 -9.03 -0.53 35.46
CA ILE A 41 -8.80 -0.75 36.90
C ILE A 41 -9.95 -0.08 37.65
N ASN A 42 -10.87 -0.89 38.22
CA ASN A 42 -11.45 -0.65 39.57
C ASN A 42 -12.60 -1.58 40.02
N ALA A 43 -12.94 -2.69 39.34
CA ALA A 43 -14.16 -3.43 39.74
C ALA A 43 -14.00 -4.84 40.36
N ILE A 44 -12.91 -5.61 40.17
CA ILE A 44 -13.02 -7.08 40.45
C ILE A 44 -11.76 -7.69 41.07
N LYS A 45 -11.71 -7.73 42.40
CA LYS A 45 -10.60 -8.28 43.21
C LYS A 45 -10.37 -9.80 43.05
N GLN A 46 -11.39 -10.58 42.67
CA GLN A 46 -11.27 -12.03 42.49
C GLN A 46 -10.78 -12.42 41.08
N ASP A 47 -11.27 -11.75 40.02
CA ASP A 47 -10.76 -11.92 38.65
C ASP A 47 -9.33 -11.38 38.49
N ILE A 48 -8.96 -10.40 39.32
CA ILE A 48 -7.59 -9.89 39.48
C ILE A 48 -6.59 -11.03 39.76
N ILE A 49 -6.90 -12.02 40.60
CA ILE A 49 -5.95 -13.10 40.93
C ILE A 49 -5.76 -14.06 39.74
N LYS A 50 -6.84 -14.39 39.01
CA LYS A 50 -6.75 -15.23 37.80
C LYS A 50 -6.07 -14.49 36.64
N ALA A 51 -6.42 -13.23 36.39
CA ALA A 51 -5.81 -12.42 35.34
C ALA A 51 -4.35 -12.04 35.66
N LEU A 52 -4.02 -11.76 36.92
CA LEU A 52 -2.66 -11.49 37.37
C LEU A 52 -1.80 -12.74 37.56
N SER A 53 -2.33 -13.96 37.53
CA SER A 53 -1.49 -15.16 37.58
C SER A 53 -0.51 -15.20 36.39
N LEU A 54 -0.97 -14.84 35.19
CA LEU A 54 -0.13 -14.73 34.00
C LEU A 54 0.90 -13.58 34.15
N TYR A 55 0.49 -12.46 34.72
CA TYR A 55 1.36 -11.30 34.97
C TYR A 55 2.42 -11.61 36.05
N TYR A 56 2.03 -12.24 37.15
CA TYR A 56 2.88 -12.69 38.24
C TYR A 56 3.89 -13.72 37.75
N ASN A 57 3.47 -14.74 37.00
CA ASN A 57 4.37 -15.72 36.41
C ASN A 57 5.35 -15.07 35.41
N THR A 58 4.92 -14.04 34.67
CA THR A 58 5.82 -13.27 33.80
C THR A 58 6.83 -12.45 34.60
N PHE A 59 6.46 -11.92 35.78
CA PHE A 59 7.38 -11.24 36.68
C PHE A 59 8.36 -12.20 37.37
N VAL A 60 7.90 -13.39 37.75
CA VAL A 60 8.76 -14.47 38.26
C VAL A 60 9.76 -14.89 37.19
N ASP A 61 9.30 -15.16 35.96
CA ASP A 61 10.17 -15.42 34.79
C ASP A 61 11.20 -14.32 34.55
N LEU A 62 10.84 -13.05 34.81
CA LEU A 62 11.73 -11.89 34.66
C LEU A 62 12.79 -11.85 35.76
N MET A 63 12.42 -12.16 37.01
CA MET A 63 13.39 -12.27 38.11
C MET A 63 14.35 -13.44 37.87
N ASP A 64 13.83 -14.59 37.46
CA ASP A 64 14.66 -15.75 37.09
C ASP A 64 15.58 -15.42 35.91
N LEU A 65 15.09 -14.71 34.89
CA LEU A 65 15.92 -14.25 33.77
C LEU A 65 17.03 -13.31 34.24
N LYS A 66 16.71 -12.34 35.10
CA LYS A 66 17.68 -11.40 35.67
C LYS A 66 18.78 -12.17 36.42
N ASP A 67 18.41 -13.17 37.21
CA ASP A 67 19.36 -13.95 38.00
C ASP A 67 20.25 -14.80 37.07
N HIS A 68 19.69 -15.45 36.04
CA HIS A 68 20.48 -16.16 35.03
C HIS A 68 21.40 -15.24 34.20
N ILE A 69 20.96 -14.03 33.86
CA ILE A 69 21.81 -13.04 33.16
C ILE A 69 22.94 -12.60 34.08
N THR A 70 22.64 -12.32 35.36
CA THR A 70 23.65 -11.87 36.34
C THR A 70 24.67 -12.98 36.60
N GLU A 71 24.23 -14.23 36.71
CA GLU A 71 25.09 -15.41 36.83
C GLU A 71 25.96 -15.62 35.57
N LEU A 72 25.38 -15.49 34.37
CA LEU A 72 26.17 -15.62 33.14
C LEU A 72 27.20 -14.50 33.01
N LEU A 73 26.85 -13.25 33.36
CA LEU A 73 27.78 -12.12 33.33
C LEU A 73 28.91 -12.30 34.33
N THR A 74 28.64 -12.84 35.54
CA THR A 74 29.70 -13.14 36.52
C THR A 74 30.57 -14.32 36.11
N ILE A 75 30.01 -15.34 35.45
CA ILE A 75 30.79 -16.44 34.85
C ILE A 75 31.69 -15.92 33.73
N ILE A 76 31.18 -15.03 32.86
CA ILE A 76 31.96 -14.42 31.78
C ILE A 76 33.11 -13.56 32.35
N ASP A 77 32.84 -12.76 33.38
CA ASP A 77 33.84 -11.93 34.06
C ASP A 77 34.92 -12.80 34.75
N ALA A 78 34.50 -13.87 35.42
CA ALA A 78 35.40 -14.83 36.07
C ALA A 78 36.23 -15.66 35.08
N CYS A 79 35.72 -15.93 33.88
CA CYS A 79 36.43 -16.70 32.84
C CYS A 79 37.49 -15.87 32.09
N GLN A 80 37.58 -14.54 32.32
CA GLN A 80 38.50 -13.62 31.62
C GLN A 80 38.63 -13.92 30.13
N LEU A 81 37.51 -14.25 29.47
CA LEU A 81 37.52 -14.63 28.07
C LEU A 81 38.14 -13.50 27.26
N HIS A 82 39.12 -13.82 26.41
CA HIS A 82 39.73 -12.91 25.45
C HIS A 82 38.78 -12.53 24.30
N LEU A 83 37.48 -12.49 24.58
CA LEU A 83 36.58 -11.61 23.87
C LEU A 83 37.03 -10.20 24.22
N ASN A 84 36.92 -9.27 23.28
CA ASN A 84 37.15 -7.85 23.51
C ASN A 84 36.08 -7.26 24.47
N ILE A 85 35.69 -7.98 25.53
CA ILE A 85 34.60 -7.73 26.48
C ILE A 85 35.25 -7.37 27.82
N VAL A 86 35.86 -6.19 27.84
CA VAL A 86 35.35 -5.20 28.78
C VAL A 86 34.27 -4.49 27.97
N LEU A 87 33.09 -4.19 28.52
CA LEU A 87 32.01 -3.46 27.81
C LEU A 87 32.50 -2.19 27.06
N LEU A 88 33.68 -1.68 27.44
CA LEU A 88 34.43 -0.62 26.80
C LEU A 88 35.14 -1.06 25.49
N GLY A 89 35.82 -2.21 25.46
CA GLY A 89 36.54 -2.76 24.30
C GLY A 89 35.62 -3.16 23.13
N ALA A 90 34.49 -3.81 23.41
CA ALA A 90 33.54 -4.26 22.39
C ALA A 90 32.78 -3.10 21.74
N ILE A 91 32.61 -2.00 22.47
CA ILE A 91 31.98 -0.78 21.94
C ILE A 91 33.03 0.09 21.23
N ASN A 92 34.29 0.08 21.69
CA ASN A 92 35.39 0.73 20.99
C ASN A 92 35.71 0.02 19.67
N SER A 93 35.61 -1.31 19.59
CA SER A 93 35.72 -2.04 18.32
C SER A 93 34.55 -1.73 17.38
N LEU A 94 33.36 -1.47 17.93
CA LEU A 94 32.18 -1.06 17.16
C LEU A 94 32.21 0.41 16.73
N ALA A 95 33.07 1.25 17.34
CA ALA A 95 33.14 2.68 17.03
C ALA A 95 33.62 2.93 15.59
N ALA A 96 34.61 2.18 15.10
CA ALA A 96 35.09 2.30 13.73
C ALA A 96 34.00 1.92 12.70
N VAL A 97 33.24 0.86 12.99
CA VAL A 97 32.11 0.42 12.16
C VAL A 97 30.96 1.43 12.20
N TYR A 98 30.61 1.91 13.39
CA TYR A 98 29.50 2.85 13.60
C TYR A 98 29.75 4.19 12.91
N VAL A 99 30.97 4.74 12.99
CA VAL A 99 31.33 6.01 12.33
C VAL A 99 31.29 5.86 10.80
N ARG A 100 31.72 4.70 10.27
CA ARG A 100 31.66 4.41 8.83
C ARG A 100 30.23 4.19 8.32
N ARG A 101 29.34 3.62 9.15
CA ARG A 101 27.94 3.34 8.77
C ARG A 101 27.01 4.55 9.00
N ASN A 102 27.29 5.38 10.00
CA ASN A 102 26.52 6.57 10.34
C ASN A 102 27.02 7.82 9.60
N LEU A 103 27.05 7.75 8.27
CA LEU A 103 27.44 8.85 7.40
C LEU A 103 26.22 9.64 6.91
N THR A 104 26.44 10.92 6.60
CA THR A 104 25.40 11.80 6.02
C THR A 104 25.15 11.45 4.55
N ALA A 105 23.97 11.83 4.04
CA ALA A 105 23.57 11.56 2.65
C ALA A 105 24.56 12.13 1.61
N ASP A 106 25.16 13.29 1.86
CA ASP A 106 26.18 13.86 0.95
C ASP A 106 27.42 12.96 0.84
N LYS A 107 27.85 12.36 1.96
CA LYS A 107 28.97 11.42 1.97
C LYS A 107 28.60 10.10 1.30
N TRP A 108 27.36 9.65 1.43
CA TRP A 108 26.85 8.48 0.69
C TRP A 108 26.84 8.71 -0.81
N ARG A 109 26.42 9.90 -1.27
CA ARG A 109 26.45 10.29 -2.68
C ARG A 109 27.88 10.39 -3.20
N ALA A 110 28.79 11.01 -2.45
CA ALA A 110 30.21 11.12 -2.81
C ALA A 110 30.88 9.74 -2.90
N GLY A 111 30.52 8.80 -2.01
CA GLY A 111 31.00 7.42 -2.04
C GLY A 111 30.24 6.49 -2.97
N GLN A 112 29.18 6.97 -3.65
CA GLN A 112 28.30 6.18 -4.53
C GLN A 112 27.87 4.83 -3.93
N ILE A 113 27.55 4.85 -2.63
CA ILE A 113 27.24 3.65 -1.84
C ILE A 113 26.00 2.97 -2.43
N LEU A 114 26.06 1.65 -2.65
CA LEU A 114 25.03 0.80 -3.31
C LEU A 114 24.88 0.97 -4.83
N SER A 115 25.74 1.75 -5.51
CA SER A 115 25.70 1.83 -6.97
C SER A 115 26.35 0.61 -7.62
N LEU A 116 25.59 -0.08 -8.49
CA LEU A 116 26.10 -1.19 -9.33
C LEU A 116 26.63 -0.72 -10.69
N VAL A 117 26.30 0.52 -11.10
CA VAL A 117 26.54 1.01 -12.47
C VAL A 117 27.83 1.81 -12.57
N THR A 118 28.31 2.38 -11.46
CA THR A 118 29.49 3.26 -11.45
C THR A 118 30.79 2.52 -11.72
N ALA A 119 30.88 1.25 -11.30
CA ALA A 119 32.00 0.36 -11.58
C ALA A 119 31.55 -0.83 -12.44
N SER A 120 31.23 -0.58 -13.71
CA SER A 120 30.74 -1.59 -14.65
C SER A 120 31.70 -2.77 -14.87
N ASN A 121 33.00 -2.56 -14.65
CA ASN A 121 34.03 -3.59 -14.68
C ASN A 121 34.06 -4.51 -13.44
N GLN A 122 33.34 -4.15 -12.37
CA GLN A 122 33.29 -4.90 -11.11
C GLN A 122 31.93 -5.57 -10.87
N LEU A 123 31.01 -5.54 -11.84
CA LEU A 123 29.66 -6.09 -11.69
C LEU A 123 29.66 -7.61 -11.45
N LEU A 124 30.67 -8.32 -11.97
CA LEU A 124 30.89 -9.75 -11.73
C LEU A 124 31.74 -10.02 -10.49
N ALA A 125 32.35 -8.99 -9.89
CA ALA A 125 33.17 -9.14 -8.70
C ALA A 125 32.28 -9.29 -7.47
N VAL A 126 32.71 -10.16 -6.55
CA VAL A 126 31.97 -10.38 -5.31
C VAL A 126 32.17 -9.18 -4.40
N ALA A 127 31.08 -8.54 -3.98
CA ALA A 127 31.16 -7.53 -2.93
C ALA A 127 31.54 -8.23 -1.62
N GLN A 128 32.78 -8.05 -1.15
CA GLN A 128 33.32 -8.68 0.06
C GLN A 128 33.99 -7.69 0.99
N THR A 129 33.77 -7.87 2.29
CA THR A 129 34.51 -7.19 3.35
C THR A 129 34.82 -8.17 4.47
N ASP A 130 35.92 -7.95 5.18
CA ASP A 130 36.34 -8.79 6.32
C ASP A 130 35.32 -8.82 7.47
N THR A 131 34.34 -7.90 7.44
CA THR A 131 33.30 -7.74 8.47
C THR A 131 31.89 -7.79 7.87
N MET A 132 31.61 -8.77 7.02
CA MET A 132 30.29 -8.96 6.38
C MET A 132 29.08 -8.82 7.32
N PRO A 133 29.05 -9.47 8.51
CA PRO A 133 27.93 -9.35 9.44
C PRO A 133 27.69 -7.92 9.96
N CYS A 134 28.73 -7.09 9.94
CA CYS A 134 28.67 -5.71 10.39
C CYS A 134 28.12 -4.74 9.33
N GLU A 135 28.04 -5.13 8.05
CA GLU A 135 27.54 -4.27 6.98
C GLU A 135 26.01 -4.17 6.96
N TYR A 136 25.31 -5.24 7.34
CA TYR A 136 23.84 -5.27 7.41
C TYR A 136 23.30 -5.22 8.85
N LEU A 137 24.17 -5.18 9.86
CA LEU A 137 23.74 -4.95 11.24
C LEU A 137 22.98 -3.62 11.33
N SER A 138 21.79 -3.67 11.94
CA SER A 138 20.89 -2.52 12.07
C SER A 138 21.56 -1.40 12.87
N LEU A 139 21.59 -0.20 12.28
CA LEU A 139 22.09 1.01 12.94
C LEU A 139 21.26 1.35 14.18
N GLU A 140 19.96 1.00 14.18
CA GLU A 140 19.10 1.16 15.35
C GLU A 140 19.56 0.27 16.51
N THR A 141 19.92 -0.98 16.22
CA THR A 141 20.45 -1.91 17.22
C THR A 141 21.79 -1.42 17.78
N MET A 142 22.70 -0.95 16.91
CA MET A 142 23.96 -0.33 17.35
C MET A 142 23.71 0.91 18.22
N ASN A 143 22.77 1.77 17.81
CA ASN A 143 22.36 2.95 18.57
C ASN A 143 21.83 2.57 19.94
N ARG A 144 20.96 1.57 20.04
CA ARG A 144 20.46 1.06 21.32
C ARG A 144 21.60 0.55 22.19
N TRP A 145 22.57 -0.19 21.64
CA TRP A 145 23.75 -0.64 22.40
C TRP A 145 24.60 0.53 22.94
N ILE A 146 24.86 1.54 22.10
CA ILE A 146 25.64 2.74 22.48
C ILE A 146 24.87 3.60 23.49
N ILE A 147 23.58 3.84 23.26
CA ILE A 147 22.71 4.66 24.11
C ILE A 147 22.45 3.95 25.44
N CYS A 148 22.12 2.66 25.47
CA CYS A 148 21.96 1.92 26.73
C CYS A 148 23.22 2.00 27.59
N LYS A 149 24.43 2.00 27.00
CA LYS A 149 25.69 2.24 27.72
C LYS A 149 25.75 3.66 28.33
N ILE A 150 25.42 4.68 27.56
CA ILE A 150 25.48 6.10 27.99
C ILE A 150 24.38 6.40 29.03
N VAL A 151 23.18 5.86 28.83
CA VAL A 151 21.99 6.05 29.67
C VAL A 151 22.08 5.24 30.98
N CYS A 152 22.77 4.10 31.00
CA CYS A 152 23.19 3.46 32.25
C CYS A 152 24.13 4.35 33.10
N ARG A 153 24.59 5.50 32.60
CA ARG A 153 25.23 6.57 33.41
C ARG A 153 24.44 7.87 33.52
N TYR A 154 23.57 8.23 32.58
CA TYR A 154 22.81 9.50 32.64
C TYR A 154 21.37 9.35 32.16
N ASN A 155 20.45 9.54 33.10
CA ASN A 155 19.01 9.45 32.89
C ASN A 155 18.46 10.81 32.42
N LYS A 156 18.40 11.05 31.10
CA LYS A 156 17.60 12.12 30.45
C LYS A 156 17.69 12.02 28.93
N ARG A 157 16.59 11.63 28.26
CA ARG A 157 16.19 11.97 26.85
C ARG A 157 15.21 10.97 26.21
N VAL A 158 14.20 10.51 26.94
CA VAL A 158 13.13 9.67 26.36
C VAL A 158 12.02 10.51 25.69
N ALA A 159 11.92 11.81 26.02
CA ALA A 159 10.86 12.69 25.50
C ALA A 159 11.12 13.19 24.06
N GLU A 160 12.36 13.50 23.69
CA GLU A 160 12.72 14.05 22.36
C GLU A 160 12.53 13.02 21.21
N LEU A 161 12.55 11.71 21.50
CA LEU A 161 12.38 10.65 20.51
C LEU A 161 10.95 10.50 19.98
N LYS A 162 9.93 10.87 20.78
CA LYS A 162 8.53 10.78 20.32
C LYS A 162 8.19 11.84 19.27
N GLU A 163 8.81 13.00 19.36
CA GLU A 163 8.57 14.13 18.44
C GLU A 163 9.27 13.91 17.09
N PHE A 164 10.41 13.21 17.08
CA PHE A 164 11.11 12.80 15.85
C PHE A 164 10.39 11.70 15.06
N VAL A 165 9.77 10.72 15.75
CA VAL A 165 8.97 9.68 15.07
C VAL A 165 7.69 10.28 14.48
N ALA A 166 7.07 11.26 15.16
CA ALA A 166 5.90 11.96 14.65
C ALA A 166 6.20 12.81 13.41
N THR A 167 7.40 13.37 13.30
CA THR A 167 7.84 14.15 12.12
C THR A 167 8.32 13.26 10.97
N ALA A 168 8.91 12.08 11.25
CA ALA A 168 9.34 11.14 10.21
C ALA A 168 8.19 10.48 9.44
N VAL A 169 7.02 10.29 10.06
CA VAL A 169 5.82 9.72 9.41
C VAL A 169 5.19 10.67 8.38
N GLN A 170 5.57 11.95 8.36
CA GLN A 170 5.05 12.94 7.40
C GLN A 170 5.81 13.00 6.07
N HIS A 171 6.85 12.19 5.87
CA HIS A 171 7.60 12.21 4.62
C HIS A 171 6.85 11.50 3.49
N SER A 172 6.51 12.26 2.45
CA SER A 172 5.84 11.78 1.22
C SER A 172 6.60 10.69 0.45
N VAL A 173 7.86 10.40 0.82
CA VAL A 173 8.76 9.45 0.13
C VAL A 173 8.79 8.07 0.82
N LEU A 174 8.19 7.94 2.02
CA LEU A 174 8.19 6.67 2.74
C LEU A 174 7.51 5.52 1.96
N PRO A 175 6.37 5.72 1.27
CA PRO A 175 5.75 4.66 0.47
C PRO A 175 6.66 4.16 -0.65
N GLU A 176 7.38 5.06 -1.34
CA GLU A 176 8.32 4.72 -2.41
C GLU A 176 9.49 3.88 -1.88
N MET A 177 10.06 4.27 -0.74
CA MET A 177 11.13 3.49 -0.11
C MET A 177 10.65 2.09 0.29
N LEU A 178 9.46 1.98 0.89
CA LEU A 178 8.90 0.69 1.28
C LEU A 178 8.60 -0.19 0.05
N PHE A 179 8.13 0.41 -1.04
CA PHE A 179 7.89 -0.28 -2.31
C PHE A 179 9.17 -0.94 -2.83
N TYR A 180 10.28 -0.20 -2.93
CA TYR A 180 11.56 -0.77 -3.38
C TYR A 180 12.13 -1.81 -2.40
N MET A 181 11.90 -1.66 -1.10
CA MET A 181 12.30 -2.69 -0.12
C MET A 181 11.55 -4.01 -0.33
N VAL A 182 10.25 -3.94 -0.65
CA VAL A 182 9.46 -5.13 -0.99
C VAL A 182 9.92 -5.71 -2.32
N GLU A 183 10.20 -4.88 -3.33
CA GLU A 183 10.70 -5.34 -4.63
C GLU A 183 12.04 -6.09 -4.50
N LEU A 184 12.99 -5.56 -3.72
CA LEU A 184 14.26 -6.26 -3.43
C LEU A 184 14.04 -7.60 -2.72
N ARG A 185 13.09 -7.67 -1.79
CA ARG A 185 12.74 -8.92 -1.12
C ARG A 185 12.14 -9.92 -2.10
N GLU A 186 11.24 -9.49 -2.98
CA GLU A 186 10.61 -10.35 -3.98
C GLU A 186 11.62 -10.86 -5.01
N LEU A 187 12.57 -10.02 -5.43
CA LEU A 187 13.68 -10.45 -6.27
C LEU A 187 14.50 -11.57 -5.61
N LEU A 188 14.81 -11.44 -4.31
CA LEU A 188 15.52 -12.48 -3.57
C LEU A 188 14.71 -13.77 -3.43
N LEU A 189 13.38 -13.69 -3.24
CA LEU A 189 12.51 -14.87 -3.16
C LEU A 189 12.37 -15.55 -4.53
N ARG A 190 12.16 -14.77 -5.59
CA ARG A 190 12.00 -15.25 -6.96
C ARG A 190 13.28 -15.89 -7.50
N TYR A 191 14.43 -15.31 -7.19
CA TYR A 191 15.75 -15.79 -7.63
C TYR A 191 16.51 -16.50 -6.50
N ARG A 192 15.82 -17.02 -5.48
CA ARG A 192 16.40 -17.78 -4.36
C ARG A 192 17.38 -18.85 -4.83
N SER A 193 17.00 -19.63 -5.84
CA SER A 193 17.82 -20.73 -6.37
C SER A 193 19.15 -20.23 -6.96
N VAL A 194 19.16 -19.06 -7.59
CA VAL A 194 20.37 -18.43 -8.15
C VAL A 194 21.34 -18.05 -7.03
N VAL A 195 20.82 -17.38 -6.00
CA VAL A 195 21.60 -16.96 -4.82
C VAL A 195 22.14 -18.19 -4.08
N GLN A 196 21.31 -19.20 -3.85
CA GLN A 196 21.71 -20.42 -3.17
C GLN A 196 22.78 -21.19 -3.96
N ARG A 197 22.59 -21.38 -5.27
CA ARG A 197 23.56 -22.04 -6.14
C ARG A 197 24.92 -21.33 -6.13
N TYR A 198 24.91 -20.00 -6.25
CA TYR A 198 26.12 -19.21 -6.22
C TYR A 198 26.89 -19.38 -4.90
N HIS A 199 26.21 -19.24 -3.75
CA HIS A 199 26.87 -19.36 -2.44
C HIS A 199 27.35 -20.78 -2.14
N VAL A 200 26.64 -21.82 -2.59
CA VAL A 200 27.07 -23.22 -2.42
C VAL A 200 28.35 -23.49 -3.21
N GLN A 201 28.42 -23.04 -4.46
CA GLN A 201 29.63 -23.14 -5.26
C GLN A 201 30.79 -22.35 -4.65
N TYR A 202 30.49 -21.17 -4.10
CA TYR A 202 31.48 -20.31 -3.44
C TYR A 202 32.07 -21.00 -2.18
N LEU A 203 31.20 -21.56 -1.35
CA LEU A 203 31.56 -22.25 -0.11
C LEU A 203 32.40 -23.51 -0.38
N ALA A 204 31.93 -24.38 -1.28
CA ALA A 204 32.61 -25.64 -1.60
C ALA A 204 33.93 -25.42 -2.37
N GLY A 205 33.98 -24.41 -3.25
CA GLY A 205 35.12 -24.16 -4.12
C GLY A 205 36.21 -23.29 -3.50
N PHE A 206 35.87 -22.17 -2.89
CA PHE A 206 36.85 -21.18 -2.43
C PHE A 206 37.05 -21.23 -0.91
N ASP A 207 35.97 -21.11 -0.12
CA ASP A 207 36.08 -21.00 1.34
C ASP A 207 36.62 -22.28 1.99
N ALA A 208 36.21 -23.46 1.51
CA ALA A 208 36.72 -24.74 1.99
C ALA A 208 38.24 -24.88 1.78
N LEU A 209 38.76 -24.45 0.63
CA LEU A 209 40.19 -24.52 0.32
C LEU A 209 40.99 -23.52 1.15
N ALA A 210 40.52 -22.26 1.22
CA ALA A 210 41.17 -21.21 2.00
C ALA A 210 41.20 -21.55 3.50
N LEU A 211 40.11 -22.10 4.05
CA LEU A 211 40.04 -22.51 5.44
C LEU A 211 41.00 -23.67 5.75
N ASN A 212 41.09 -24.66 4.85
CA ASN A 212 42.04 -25.77 5.00
C ASN A 212 43.50 -25.30 4.99
N GLU A 213 43.85 -24.36 4.11
CA GLU A 213 45.20 -23.77 4.07
C GLU A 213 45.53 -22.99 5.36
N LEU A 214 44.57 -22.21 5.87
CA LEU A 214 44.72 -21.49 7.14
C LEU A 214 44.88 -22.45 8.32
N LEU A 215 44.11 -23.53 8.39
CA LEU A 215 44.21 -24.52 9.47
C LEU A 215 45.56 -25.25 9.47
N GLN A 216 46.13 -25.54 8.30
CA GLN A 216 47.46 -26.15 8.18
C GLN A 216 48.60 -25.23 8.65
N SER A 217 48.38 -23.91 8.65
CA SER A 217 49.39 -22.92 9.08
C SER A 217 49.51 -22.76 10.60
N ILE A 218 48.58 -23.31 11.39
CA ILE A 218 48.51 -23.10 12.85
C ILE A 218 49.25 -24.24 13.58
N ALA A 219 50.35 -23.92 14.26
CA ALA A 219 51.29 -24.90 14.83
C ALA A 219 50.80 -25.68 16.08
N SER A 220 49.62 -25.38 16.64
CA SER A 220 49.06 -26.16 17.75
C SER A 220 47.57 -25.85 17.99
N ILE A 221 46.67 -26.71 17.48
CA ILE A 221 45.23 -26.62 17.76
C ILE A 221 44.86 -27.68 18.82
N PRO A 222 44.07 -27.35 19.86
CA PRO A 222 43.52 -28.35 20.80
C PRO A 222 42.71 -29.42 20.06
N GLN A 223 42.83 -30.70 20.46
CA GLN A 223 42.21 -31.84 19.76
C GLN A 223 40.68 -31.68 19.59
N GLU A 224 39.97 -31.18 20.61
CA GLU A 224 38.52 -30.95 20.55
C GLU A 224 38.12 -29.91 19.50
N SER A 225 38.92 -28.85 19.31
CA SER A 225 38.66 -27.81 18.31
C SER A 225 39.06 -28.27 16.91
N SER A 226 40.12 -29.08 16.80
CA SER A 226 40.58 -29.63 15.51
C SER A 226 39.55 -30.56 14.87
N VAL A 227 38.82 -31.35 15.66
CA VAL A 227 37.74 -32.21 15.15
C VAL A 227 36.60 -31.36 14.58
N ILE A 228 36.14 -30.34 15.31
CA ILE A 228 35.07 -29.44 14.85
C ILE A 228 35.44 -28.72 13.56
N PHE A 229 36.69 -28.23 13.44
CA PHE A 229 37.15 -27.56 12.22
C PHE A 229 37.28 -28.52 11.03
N SER A 230 37.72 -29.76 11.26
CA SER A 230 37.79 -30.80 10.23
C SER A 230 36.40 -31.22 9.75
N ASP A 231 35.47 -31.46 10.68
CA ASP A 231 34.07 -31.80 10.39
C ASP A 231 33.39 -30.67 9.63
N PHE A 232 33.68 -29.41 9.97
CA PHE A 232 33.17 -28.23 9.27
C PHE A 232 33.73 -28.11 7.85
N CYS A 233 35.03 -28.33 7.64
CA CYS A 233 35.64 -28.31 6.31
C CYS A 233 35.10 -29.44 5.43
N GLN A 234 34.89 -30.63 6.00
CA GLN A 234 34.29 -31.77 5.30
C GLN A 234 32.83 -31.49 4.93
N ALA A 235 32.02 -30.97 5.86
CA ALA A 235 30.63 -30.62 5.61
C ALA A 235 30.46 -29.54 4.53
N ILE A 236 31.39 -28.59 4.42
CA ILE A 236 31.37 -27.55 3.38
C ILE A 236 31.81 -28.12 2.03
N ALA A 237 32.84 -28.98 1.99
CA ALA A 237 33.35 -29.58 0.77
C ALA A 237 32.37 -30.60 0.15
N GLU A 238 31.50 -31.21 0.97
CA GLU A 238 30.46 -32.15 0.53
C GLU A 238 29.20 -31.47 -0.03
N LEU A 239 29.09 -30.13 0.03
CA LEU A 239 27.95 -29.41 -0.53
C LEU A 239 27.96 -29.46 -2.08
N ASN A 240 26.99 -30.16 -2.66
CA ASN A 240 26.82 -30.24 -4.11
C ASN A 240 25.59 -29.46 -4.60
N VAL A 241 25.67 -28.96 -5.84
CA VAL A 241 24.59 -28.18 -6.48
C VAL A 241 23.36 -29.04 -6.76
N GLU A 242 23.53 -30.35 -6.93
CA GLU A 242 22.47 -31.31 -7.27
C GLU A 242 21.48 -31.54 -6.10
N ASP A 243 21.93 -31.41 -4.85
CA ASP A 243 21.08 -31.57 -3.67
C ASP A 243 20.14 -30.37 -3.42
N LEU A 244 20.37 -29.23 -4.07
CA LEU A 244 19.50 -28.05 -3.98
C LEU A 244 18.29 -28.10 -4.90
N GLU A 245 18.30 -28.94 -5.93
CA GLU A 245 17.16 -29.09 -6.85
C GLU A 245 16.04 -29.93 -6.21
N ASN A 246 16.40 -30.77 -5.22
CA ASN A 246 15.46 -31.49 -4.37
C ASN A 246 15.17 -30.63 -3.13
N ASP A 247 14.11 -29.82 -3.19
CA ASP A 247 13.61 -28.88 -2.16
C ASP A 247 13.27 -29.52 -0.76
N SER A 248 13.78 -30.71 -0.44
CA SER A 248 13.35 -31.58 0.66
C SER A 248 14.00 -31.31 2.02
N VAL A 249 15.08 -30.53 2.12
CA VAL A 249 15.72 -30.27 3.43
C VAL A 249 15.65 -28.79 3.79
N ALA A 250 14.45 -28.33 4.12
CA ALA A 250 14.28 -27.10 4.88
C ALA A 250 14.84 -27.33 6.29
N TYR A 251 15.99 -26.72 6.62
CA TYR A 251 16.56 -26.74 7.96
C TYR A 251 15.51 -26.28 9.00
N ASN A 252 15.08 -27.22 9.83
CA ASN A 252 13.90 -27.07 10.66
C ASN A 252 14.27 -26.62 12.08
N PHE A 253 14.15 -25.32 12.32
CA PHE A 253 14.00 -24.73 13.67
C PHE A 253 12.58 -24.14 13.84
N GLN A 254 11.62 -24.70 13.12
CA GLN A 254 10.31 -24.14 12.90
C GLN A 254 9.34 -24.50 14.03
N GLY A 255 9.48 -25.69 14.64
CA GLY A 255 8.59 -26.17 15.71
C GLY A 255 8.51 -25.23 16.92
N LEU A 256 9.64 -24.76 17.44
CA LEU A 256 9.67 -23.86 18.61
C LEU A 256 9.25 -22.42 18.27
N ARG A 257 9.54 -21.95 17.04
CA ARG A 257 9.06 -20.66 16.55
C ARG A 257 7.56 -20.68 16.28
N LEU A 258 7.01 -21.78 15.78
CA LEU A 258 5.58 -21.94 15.51
C LEU A 258 4.73 -21.82 16.78
N ASP A 259 5.16 -22.43 17.88
CA ASP A 259 4.41 -22.38 19.15
C ASP A 259 4.42 -20.99 19.80
N TRP A 260 5.48 -20.21 19.56
CA TRP A 260 5.54 -18.80 19.98
C TRP A 260 4.75 -17.87 19.05
N TYR A 261 4.81 -18.09 17.73
CA TYR A 261 4.00 -17.36 16.75
C TYR A 261 2.50 -17.61 17.01
N ARG A 262 2.09 -18.84 17.32
CA ARG A 262 0.68 -19.23 17.60
C ARG A 262 -0.01 -18.37 18.67
N LEU A 263 0.73 -17.86 19.66
CA LEU A 263 0.17 -17.08 20.78
C LEU A 263 0.10 -15.56 20.51
N GLN A 264 0.94 -15.03 19.62
CA GLN A 264 0.83 -13.66 19.08
C GLN A 264 -0.07 -13.60 17.83
N ARG A 265 -0.35 -14.76 17.23
CA ARG A 265 -1.03 -14.94 15.94
C ARG A 265 -2.39 -14.23 15.95
N ILE A 266 -3.27 -14.56 16.89
CA ILE A 266 -4.70 -14.16 16.82
C ILE A 266 -4.90 -12.63 16.74
N HIS A 267 -4.20 -11.85 17.57
CA HIS A 267 -4.40 -10.37 17.60
C HIS A 267 -3.67 -9.62 16.49
N ILE A 268 -2.60 -10.18 15.94
CA ILE A 268 -1.85 -9.58 14.82
C ILE A 268 -2.49 -10.01 13.49
N GLU A 269 -3.07 -11.22 13.41
CA GLU A 269 -3.83 -11.72 12.26
C GLU A 269 -5.02 -10.84 11.96
N GLU A 270 -5.95 -10.67 12.91
CA GLU A 270 -7.14 -9.83 12.73
C GLU A 270 -6.79 -8.38 12.37
N LYS A 271 -5.70 -7.86 12.94
CA LYS A 271 -5.21 -6.51 12.63
C LYS A 271 -4.55 -6.40 11.26
N GLY A 272 -3.75 -7.39 10.87
CA GLY A 272 -3.13 -7.46 9.55
C GLY A 272 -4.16 -7.58 8.45
N LEU A 273 -5.17 -8.43 8.66
CA LEU A 273 -6.29 -8.62 7.73
C LEU A 273 -7.17 -7.37 7.65
N SER A 274 -7.55 -6.77 8.78
CA SER A 274 -8.36 -5.55 8.78
C SER A 274 -7.65 -4.36 8.16
N LEU A 275 -6.34 -4.20 8.41
CA LEU A 275 -5.53 -3.15 7.77
C LEU A 275 -5.39 -3.40 6.27
N CYS A 276 -5.12 -4.64 5.84
CA CYS A 276 -5.03 -4.98 4.41
C CYS A 276 -6.35 -4.68 3.70
N ASN A 277 -7.47 -5.12 4.27
CA ASN A 277 -8.80 -4.83 3.75
C ASN A 277 -9.07 -3.32 3.67
N LEU A 278 -8.75 -2.58 4.74
CA LEU A 278 -8.91 -1.13 4.77
C LEU A 278 -8.09 -0.43 3.68
N PHE A 279 -6.81 -0.78 3.50
CA PHE A 279 -5.97 -0.14 2.49
C PHE A 279 -6.45 -0.41 1.07
N LEU A 280 -6.82 -1.66 0.75
CA LEU A 280 -7.33 -2.01 -0.57
C LEU A 280 -8.67 -1.31 -0.86
N ASP A 281 -9.54 -1.22 0.16
CA ASP A 281 -10.81 -0.51 0.07
C ASP A 281 -10.62 1.00 -0.16
N GLU A 282 -9.70 1.64 0.56
CA GLU A 282 -9.42 3.07 0.39
C GLU A 282 -8.78 3.39 -0.98
N ILE A 283 -7.82 2.58 -1.45
CA ILE A 283 -7.21 2.77 -2.78
C ILE A 283 -8.27 2.62 -3.89
N ALA A 284 -9.17 1.65 -3.77
CA ALA A 284 -10.27 1.45 -4.70
C ALA A 284 -11.27 2.64 -4.68
N LYS A 285 -11.61 3.16 -3.49
CA LYS A 285 -12.48 4.35 -3.34
C LYS A 285 -11.87 5.58 -3.98
N GLU A 286 -10.59 5.84 -3.77
CA GLU A 286 -9.89 6.99 -4.35
C GLU A 286 -9.83 6.88 -5.87
N THR A 287 -9.51 5.70 -6.41
CA THR A 287 -9.52 5.46 -7.86
C THR A 287 -10.92 5.71 -8.45
N ARG A 288 -11.97 5.22 -7.80
CA ARG A 288 -13.36 5.47 -8.17
C ARG A 288 -13.74 6.96 -8.11
N ASN A 289 -13.20 7.72 -7.17
CA ASN A 289 -13.43 9.17 -7.06
C ASN A 289 -12.76 9.92 -8.23
N VAL A 290 -11.54 9.53 -8.60
CA VAL A 290 -10.84 10.09 -9.77
C VAL A 290 -11.61 9.78 -11.06
N VAL A 291 -12.06 8.53 -11.25
CA VAL A 291 -12.91 8.14 -12.40
C VAL A 291 -14.21 8.94 -12.45
N SER A 292 -14.87 9.15 -11.30
CA SER A 292 -16.11 9.94 -11.23
C SER A 292 -15.88 11.40 -11.61
N THR A 293 -14.75 11.97 -11.21
CA THR A 293 -14.38 13.35 -11.55
C THR A 293 -13.98 13.48 -13.02
N ALA A 294 -13.27 12.48 -13.56
CA ALA A 294 -12.95 12.41 -14.98
C ALA A 294 -14.21 12.33 -15.83
N TYR A 295 -15.16 11.48 -15.45
CA TYR A 295 -16.48 11.43 -16.07
C TYR A 295 -17.16 12.80 -16.09
N GLU A 296 -17.17 13.53 -14.99
CA GLU A 296 -17.82 14.85 -14.95
C GLU A 296 -17.18 15.83 -15.93
N GLN A 297 -15.86 15.80 -16.10
CA GLN A 297 -15.18 16.62 -17.11
C GLN A 297 -15.55 16.18 -18.53
N HIS A 298 -15.54 14.89 -18.82
CA HIS A 298 -15.95 14.37 -20.13
C HIS A 298 -17.44 14.63 -20.43
N ARG A 299 -18.30 14.61 -19.41
CA ARG A 299 -19.73 14.94 -19.51
C ARG A 299 -19.93 16.39 -19.96
N LEU A 300 -19.21 17.34 -19.36
CA LEU A 300 -19.28 18.75 -19.76
C LEU A 300 -18.85 18.95 -21.22
N LEU A 301 -17.76 18.29 -21.65
CA LEU A 301 -17.32 18.32 -23.05
C LEU A 301 -18.36 17.71 -24.00
N SER A 302 -18.98 16.61 -23.58
CA SER A 302 -20.05 15.94 -24.33
C SER A 302 -21.32 16.80 -24.42
N GLU A 303 -21.63 17.60 -23.40
CA GLU A 303 -22.76 18.53 -23.42
C GLU A 303 -22.57 19.70 -24.38
N GLU A 304 -21.33 20.17 -24.57
CA GLU A 304 -21.03 21.22 -25.56
C GLU A 304 -21.34 20.78 -26.99
N LEU A 305 -21.24 19.48 -27.27
CA LEU A 305 -21.55 18.86 -28.57
C LEU A 305 -23.05 18.71 -28.84
N LEU A 306 -23.92 18.96 -27.85
CA LEU A 306 -25.36 18.82 -28.05
C LEU A 306 -25.92 19.90 -29.00
N PRO A 307 -26.93 19.57 -29.83
CA PRO A 307 -27.51 20.52 -30.79
C PRO A 307 -28.03 21.83 -30.19
N LYS A 308 -28.34 21.84 -28.88
CA LYS A 308 -28.78 23.04 -28.15
C LYS A 308 -27.74 24.17 -28.18
N THR A 309 -26.45 23.83 -28.19
CA THR A 309 -25.35 24.80 -28.24
C THR A 309 -25.30 25.53 -29.59
N CYS A 310 -25.71 24.85 -30.68
CA CYS A 310 -25.75 25.41 -32.03
C CYS A 310 -26.79 26.51 -32.20
N ALA A 311 -27.82 26.59 -31.34
CA ALA A 311 -28.88 27.60 -31.45
C ALA A 311 -28.32 29.03 -31.40
N LYS A 312 -27.31 29.29 -30.56
CA LYS A 312 -26.62 30.59 -30.48
C LYS A 312 -25.91 30.94 -31.80
N LEU A 313 -25.27 29.95 -32.43
CA LEU A 313 -24.57 30.13 -33.71
C LEU A 313 -25.55 30.43 -34.85
N ILE A 314 -26.68 29.72 -34.89
CA ILE A 314 -27.73 29.93 -35.88
C ILE A 314 -28.37 31.32 -35.71
N ALA A 315 -28.72 31.71 -34.49
CA ALA A 315 -29.28 33.04 -34.21
C ALA A 315 -28.32 34.17 -34.62
N ASN A 316 -27.02 34.00 -34.34
CA ASN A 316 -25.99 34.96 -34.75
C ASN A 316 -25.81 35.02 -36.27
N ALA A 317 -25.92 33.89 -36.97
CA ALA A 317 -25.85 33.83 -38.44
C ALA A 317 -27.04 34.56 -39.08
N ILE A 318 -28.26 34.32 -38.60
CA ILE A 318 -29.50 34.97 -39.07
C ILE A 318 -29.41 36.49 -38.84
N ASN A 319 -28.99 36.92 -37.65
CA ASN A 319 -28.82 38.35 -37.34
C ASN A 319 -27.78 39.03 -38.24
N LYS A 320 -26.71 38.31 -38.62
CA LYS A 320 -25.69 38.81 -39.54
C LYS A 320 -26.20 38.93 -40.97
N GLU A 321 -27.05 38.02 -41.43
CA GLU A 321 -27.72 38.14 -42.73
C GLU A 321 -28.73 39.28 -42.77
N ASN A 322 -29.52 39.46 -41.71
CA ASN A 322 -30.48 40.56 -41.62
C ASN A 322 -29.79 41.92 -41.63
N ARG A 323 -28.63 42.06 -40.97
CA ARG A 323 -27.79 43.28 -41.04
C ARG A 323 -27.21 43.54 -42.43
N LYS A 324 -26.93 42.49 -43.22
CA LYS A 324 -26.49 42.64 -44.61
C LYS A 324 -27.63 43.05 -45.54
N LYS A 325 -28.85 42.56 -45.31
CA LYS A 325 -30.04 42.90 -46.09
C LYS A 325 -30.58 44.31 -45.78
N SER A 326 -30.34 44.85 -44.57
CA SER A 326 -30.82 46.17 -44.16
C SER A 326 -29.97 47.37 -44.66
N GLY A 327 -28.99 47.16 -45.55
CA GLY A 327 -28.30 48.25 -46.26
C GLY A 327 -27.48 49.23 -45.40
N PHE A 328 -27.14 48.89 -44.14
CA PHE A 328 -26.34 49.77 -43.29
C PHE A 328 -24.84 49.44 -43.45
N MET A 329 -24.19 50.05 -44.43
CA MET A 329 -22.72 50.11 -44.49
C MET A 329 -22.24 51.15 -43.47
N THR A 330 -21.81 50.71 -42.29
CA THR A 330 -20.81 51.47 -41.54
C THR A 330 -19.42 51.12 -42.05
N LEU A 331 -18.76 52.14 -42.59
CA LEU A 331 -17.33 52.21 -42.82
C LEU A 331 -16.58 52.15 -41.48
N GLU A 332 -16.33 50.95 -40.97
CA GLU A 332 -15.25 50.72 -40.01
C GLU A 332 -14.43 49.50 -40.43
N LYS A 333 -13.48 49.74 -41.34
CA LYS A 333 -12.22 48.99 -41.38
C LYS A 333 -11.42 49.36 -40.12
N LYS A 334 -11.66 48.69 -39.00
CA LYS A 334 -10.67 48.54 -37.93
C LYS A 334 -10.54 47.05 -37.62
N GLY A 335 -9.30 46.58 -37.64
CA GLY A 335 -8.93 45.18 -37.64
C GLY A 335 -9.72 44.37 -36.62
N PHE A 336 -10.33 43.29 -37.10
CA PHE A 336 -10.87 42.24 -36.26
C PHE A 336 -9.70 41.53 -35.59
N LYS A 337 -9.11 42.14 -34.55
CA LYS A 337 -8.50 41.35 -33.48
C LYS A 337 -9.67 40.56 -32.91
N ARG A 338 -9.70 39.25 -33.20
CA ARG A 338 -10.53 38.29 -32.45
C ARG A 338 -10.39 38.70 -30.98
N SER A 339 -11.46 39.21 -30.38
CA SER A 339 -11.49 39.35 -28.93
C SER A 339 -11.41 37.94 -28.40
N LEU A 340 -10.23 37.52 -27.96
CA LEU A 340 -10.10 36.42 -27.03
C LEU A 340 -10.74 36.90 -25.73
N SER A 341 -12.07 36.86 -25.66
CA SER A 341 -12.73 36.63 -24.40
C SER A 341 -12.28 35.25 -23.93
N PRO A 342 -11.73 35.11 -22.72
CA PRO A 342 -11.43 33.78 -22.21
C PRO A 342 -12.76 33.05 -22.01
N GLN A 343 -12.79 31.78 -22.44
CA GLN A 343 -13.79 30.75 -22.11
C GLN A 343 -15.05 30.59 -22.98
N HIS A 344 -14.91 30.37 -24.29
CA HIS A 344 -15.63 29.29 -25.00
C HIS A 344 -14.99 29.16 -26.38
N GLY A 345 -13.98 28.28 -26.45
CA GLY A 345 -13.45 27.83 -27.73
C GLY A 345 -14.50 27.01 -28.49
N TYR A 346 -14.27 26.74 -29.76
CA TYR A 346 -15.03 25.67 -30.42
C TYR A 346 -14.64 24.34 -29.75
N PRO A 347 -15.55 23.36 -29.66
CA PRO A 347 -15.20 22.03 -29.15
C PRO A 347 -13.94 21.50 -29.88
N GLY A 348 -12.94 21.10 -29.12
CA GLY A 348 -11.61 20.70 -29.59
C GLY A 348 -10.50 21.73 -29.29
N ASP A 349 -10.85 22.99 -29.00
CA ASP A 349 -9.86 24.01 -28.60
C ASP A 349 -9.22 23.68 -27.23
N GLU A 350 -9.95 23.00 -26.34
CA GLU A 350 -9.43 22.52 -25.05
C GLU A 350 -8.35 21.46 -25.21
N SER A 351 -8.40 20.71 -26.32
CA SER A 351 -7.44 19.65 -26.65
C SER A 351 -6.16 20.20 -27.31
N TYR A 352 -6.17 21.47 -27.77
CA TYR A 352 -5.01 22.08 -28.40
C TYR A 352 -3.96 22.51 -27.36
N ARG A 353 -3.00 21.63 -27.13
CA ARG A 353 -1.94 21.84 -26.13
C ARG A 353 -0.78 22.67 -26.68
N ARG A 354 -0.45 23.77 -25.98
CA ARG A 354 0.70 24.64 -26.32
C ARG A 354 1.99 24.24 -25.60
N SER A 355 1.89 23.89 -24.31
CA SER A 355 3.00 23.42 -23.46
C SER A 355 2.53 22.29 -22.55
N ARG A 356 3.46 21.43 -22.10
CA ARG A 356 3.20 20.38 -21.11
C ARG A 356 3.32 20.86 -19.67
N GLU A 357 3.91 22.04 -19.46
CA GLU A 357 4.03 22.65 -18.12
C GLU A 357 2.66 23.10 -17.59
N ASP A 358 1.77 23.53 -18.49
CA ASP A 358 0.39 23.86 -18.17
C ASP A 358 -0.43 22.57 -18.01
N MET A 359 -0.57 22.13 -16.75
CA MET A 359 -1.35 20.95 -16.38
C MET A 359 -2.83 21.30 -16.21
N THR A 360 -3.67 20.83 -17.13
CA THR A 360 -5.12 20.94 -17.01
C THR A 360 -5.67 20.01 -15.93
N LEU A 361 -6.93 20.20 -15.55
CA LEU A 361 -7.58 19.29 -14.59
C LEU A 361 -7.63 17.85 -15.12
N ILE A 362 -7.92 17.66 -16.41
CA ILE A 362 -7.95 16.33 -17.04
C ILE A 362 -6.57 15.67 -16.96
N ASP A 363 -5.48 16.42 -17.14
CA ASP A 363 -4.13 15.85 -17.04
C ASP A 363 -3.80 15.39 -15.62
N LYS A 364 -4.18 16.19 -14.61
CA LYS A 364 -3.97 15.82 -13.20
C LYS A 364 -4.78 14.57 -12.84
N LEU A 365 -6.01 14.48 -13.33
CA LEU A 365 -6.87 13.30 -13.14
C LEU A 365 -6.29 12.08 -13.85
N HIS A 366 -5.81 12.23 -15.09
CA HIS A 366 -5.23 11.15 -15.85
C HIS A 366 -3.92 10.62 -15.24
N PHE A 367 -3.07 11.53 -14.75
CA PHE A 367 -1.86 11.18 -14.01
C PHE A 367 -2.21 10.41 -12.73
N ALA A 368 -3.11 10.95 -11.91
CA ALA A 368 -3.55 10.29 -10.67
C ALA A 368 -4.19 8.92 -10.95
N LEU A 369 -4.99 8.80 -12.01
CA LEU A 369 -5.60 7.54 -12.41
C LEU A 369 -4.55 6.51 -12.79
N THR A 370 -3.54 6.90 -13.57
CA THR A 370 -2.47 6.00 -14.03
C THR A 370 -1.66 5.46 -12.85
N GLU A 371 -1.26 6.32 -11.91
CA GLU A 371 -0.49 5.93 -10.72
C GLU A 371 -1.28 5.01 -9.78
N LEU A 372 -2.56 5.32 -9.54
CA LEU A 372 -3.42 4.49 -8.70
C LEU A 372 -3.72 3.13 -9.37
N CYS A 373 -3.98 3.13 -10.67
CA CYS A 373 -4.21 1.90 -11.43
C CYS A 373 -2.96 1.01 -11.44
N PHE A 374 -1.77 1.60 -11.59
CA PHE A 374 -0.51 0.86 -11.46
C PHE A 374 -0.41 0.19 -10.09
N ALA A 375 -0.72 0.90 -9.00
CA ALA A 375 -0.68 0.34 -7.65
C ALA A 375 -1.67 -0.82 -7.44
N ILE A 376 -2.87 -0.74 -8.04
CA ILE A 376 -3.89 -1.81 -7.96
C ILE A 376 -3.50 -3.02 -8.81
N ASP A 377 -2.90 -2.79 -9.98
CA ASP A 377 -2.57 -3.87 -10.92
C ASP A 377 -1.24 -4.57 -10.61
N TYR A 378 -0.35 -3.93 -9.85
CA TYR A 378 1.00 -4.40 -9.58
C TYR A 378 1.04 -5.83 -9.00
N TYR A 379 0.15 -6.15 -8.05
CA TYR A 379 -0.01 -7.50 -7.51
C TYR A 379 -1.41 -8.05 -7.82
N PRO A 380 -1.53 -9.13 -8.61
CA PRO A 380 -2.82 -9.77 -8.86
C PRO A 380 -3.47 -10.33 -7.60
N GLN A 381 -2.65 -10.87 -6.69
CA GLN A 381 -3.08 -11.46 -5.44
C GLN A 381 -2.08 -11.17 -4.32
N ILE A 382 -2.58 -10.87 -3.12
CA ILE A 382 -1.80 -10.61 -1.93
C ILE A 382 -2.22 -11.62 -0.87
N VAL A 383 -1.28 -12.46 -0.42
CA VAL A 383 -1.54 -13.47 0.63
C VAL A 383 -1.12 -12.92 1.98
N VAL A 384 -2.09 -12.70 2.86
CA VAL A 384 -1.88 -12.30 4.25
C VAL A 384 -2.41 -13.43 5.13
N TRP A 385 -1.50 -14.18 5.76
CA TRP A 385 -1.85 -15.12 6.83
C TRP A 385 -2.89 -16.17 6.41
N GLU A 386 -2.73 -16.74 5.22
CA GLU A 386 -3.64 -17.73 4.58
C GLU A 386 -4.88 -17.13 3.89
N HIS A 387 -5.15 -15.83 4.03
CA HIS A 387 -6.17 -15.14 3.24
C HIS A 387 -5.58 -14.55 1.96
N THR A 388 -6.28 -14.75 0.85
CA THR A 388 -5.89 -14.19 -0.46
C THR A 388 -6.78 -12.98 -0.77
N PHE A 389 -6.15 -11.83 -0.98
CA PHE A 389 -6.81 -10.59 -1.37
C PHE A 389 -6.52 -10.31 -2.84
N ALA A 390 -7.54 -9.96 -3.61
CA ALA A 390 -7.43 -9.58 -5.02
C ALA A 390 -7.76 -8.08 -5.17
N PRO A 391 -6.75 -7.18 -5.29
CA PRO A 391 -6.99 -5.73 -5.34
C PRO A 391 -7.95 -5.28 -6.45
N ARG A 392 -7.89 -5.94 -7.62
CA ARG A 392 -8.75 -5.64 -8.78
C ARG A 392 -10.24 -5.84 -8.51
N GLU A 393 -10.58 -6.80 -7.66
CA GLU A 393 -11.98 -7.08 -7.29
C GLU A 393 -12.58 -5.95 -6.44
N TYR A 394 -11.79 -5.35 -5.55
CA TYR A 394 -12.22 -4.17 -4.78
C TYR A 394 -12.58 -3.01 -5.70
N LEU A 395 -11.73 -2.73 -6.69
CA LEU A 395 -11.99 -1.67 -7.66
C LEU A 395 -13.24 -1.97 -8.50
N THR A 396 -13.39 -3.20 -8.97
CA THR A 396 -14.56 -3.65 -9.75
C THR A 396 -15.87 -3.43 -8.97
N GLN A 397 -15.91 -3.86 -7.70
CA GLN A 397 -17.09 -3.68 -6.83
C GLN A 397 -17.42 -2.20 -6.61
N HIS A 398 -16.41 -1.36 -6.37
CA HIS A 398 -16.60 0.08 -6.16
C HIS A 398 -17.08 0.83 -7.41
N ILE A 399 -16.58 0.43 -8.58
CA ILE A 399 -17.02 0.98 -9.87
C ILE A 399 -18.45 0.55 -10.17
N GLU A 400 -18.79 -0.73 -10.01
CA GLU A 400 -20.14 -1.26 -10.24
C GLU A 400 -21.17 -0.52 -9.37
N ALA A 401 -20.90 -0.44 -8.06
CA ALA A 401 -21.78 0.26 -7.12
C ALA A 401 -21.91 1.76 -7.43
N ARG A 402 -20.83 2.41 -7.86
CA ARG A 402 -20.86 3.82 -8.23
C ARG A 402 -21.60 4.04 -9.54
N PHE A 403 -21.36 3.21 -10.54
CA PHE A 403 -22.01 3.33 -11.85
C PHE A 403 -23.52 3.16 -11.70
N ASN A 404 -23.99 2.17 -10.93
CA ASN A 404 -25.41 1.98 -10.64
C ASN A 404 -26.03 3.25 -10.02
N LYS A 405 -25.43 3.77 -8.94
CA LYS A 405 -25.90 5.00 -8.28
C LYS A 405 -25.88 6.22 -9.22
N THR A 406 -24.82 6.37 -10.01
CA THR A 406 -24.70 7.52 -10.92
C THR A 406 -25.74 7.43 -12.05
N VAL A 407 -26.01 6.24 -12.63
CA VAL A 407 -27.00 6.06 -13.69
C VAL A 407 -28.40 6.49 -13.24
N VAL A 408 -28.82 6.10 -12.03
CA VAL A 408 -30.09 6.55 -11.45
C VAL A 408 -30.07 8.05 -11.17
N ALA A 409 -28.97 8.58 -10.62
CA ALA A 409 -28.82 10.01 -10.34
C ALA A 409 -28.85 10.89 -11.60
N MET A 410 -28.33 10.40 -12.74
CA MET A 410 -28.36 11.11 -14.03
C MET A 410 -29.79 11.33 -14.56
N ALA A 411 -30.78 10.56 -14.09
CA ALA A 411 -32.18 10.82 -14.44
C ALA A 411 -32.70 12.12 -13.85
N MET A 412 -32.05 12.67 -12.82
CA MET A 412 -32.39 13.93 -12.16
C MET A 412 -33.89 14.01 -11.80
N TYR A 413 -34.47 12.89 -11.37
CA TYR A 413 -35.89 12.82 -11.06
C TYR A 413 -36.16 13.44 -9.69
N ASP A 414 -36.85 14.58 -9.71
CA ASP A 414 -37.31 15.24 -8.49
C ASP A 414 -38.80 14.94 -8.28
N LYS A 415 -39.11 14.37 -7.10
CA LYS A 415 -40.48 13.98 -6.72
C LYS A 415 -41.38 15.19 -6.53
N ASP A 416 -40.83 16.33 -6.14
CA ASP A 416 -41.61 17.53 -5.80
C ASP A 416 -41.94 18.34 -7.06
N THR A 417 -40.94 18.57 -7.92
CA THR A 417 -41.11 19.33 -9.16
C THR A 417 -41.61 18.48 -10.33
N GLN A 418 -41.59 17.15 -10.20
CA GLN A 418 -41.90 16.20 -11.29
C GLN A 418 -41.02 16.43 -12.53
N GLU A 419 -39.83 17.00 -12.35
CA GLU A 419 -38.84 17.17 -13.41
C GLU A 419 -38.02 15.88 -13.60
N ILE A 420 -37.67 15.59 -14.85
CA ILE A 420 -36.84 14.45 -15.22
C ILE A 420 -35.95 14.81 -16.41
N ALA A 421 -34.75 14.25 -16.46
CA ALA A 421 -33.84 14.40 -17.58
C ALA A 421 -34.42 13.79 -18.87
N LYS A 422 -34.14 14.41 -20.01
CA LYS A 422 -34.56 13.90 -21.31
C LYS A 422 -33.83 12.58 -21.61
N PRO A 423 -34.52 11.54 -22.14
CA PRO A 423 -33.87 10.27 -22.45
C PRO A 423 -32.65 10.39 -23.38
N SER A 424 -32.65 11.37 -24.31
CA SER A 424 -31.50 11.62 -25.18
C SER A 424 -30.27 12.18 -24.45
N GLU A 425 -30.48 13.07 -23.47
CA GLU A 425 -29.40 13.65 -22.65
C GLU A 425 -28.88 12.63 -21.64
N LEU A 426 -29.78 11.82 -21.07
CA LEU A 426 -29.42 10.69 -20.21
C LEU A 426 -28.57 9.66 -20.97
N LEU A 427 -29.01 9.24 -22.17
CA LEU A 427 -28.27 8.28 -22.97
C LEU A 427 -26.88 8.79 -23.37
N ASN A 428 -26.76 10.09 -23.68
CA ASN A 428 -25.47 10.71 -23.98
C ASN A 428 -24.53 10.70 -22.76
N SER A 429 -25.07 10.97 -21.57
CA SER A 429 -24.33 10.93 -20.30
C SER A 429 -23.87 9.51 -19.96
N ILE A 430 -24.76 8.51 -20.13
CA ILE A 430 -24.42 7.10 -19.92
C ILE A 430 -23.31 6.65 -20.88
N ARG A 431 -23.41 6.99 -22.18
CA ARG A 431 -22.36 6.67 -23.16
C ARG A 431 -21.02 7.30 -22.78
N THR A 432 -21.03 8.57 -22.38
CA THR A 432 -19.81 9.26 -21.95
C THR A 432 -19.20 8.59 -20.71
N TYR A 433 -20.01 8.10 -19.76
CA TYR A 433 -19.53 7.33 -18.61
C TYR A 433 -18.92 5.99 -19.04
N MET A 434 -19.57 5.29 -19.98
CA MET A 434 -19.08 4.03 -20.53
C MET A 434 -17.73 4.23 -21.23
N ASP A 435 -17.56 5.30 -22.01
CA ASP A 435 -16.29 5.60 -22.68
C ASP A 435 -15.16 5.80 -21.66
N VAL A 436 -15.42 6.56 -20.58
CA VAL A 436 -14.44 6.76 -19.49
C VAL A 436 -14.10 5.44 -18.81
N LEU A 437 -15.10 4.60 -18.51
CA LEU A 437 -14.83 3.28 -17.93
C LEU A 437 -14.06 2.37 -18.87
N GLN A 438 -14.31 2.43 -20.18
CA GLN A 438 -13.57 1.63 -21.15
C GLN A 438 -12.10 2.07 -21.25
N THR A 439 -11.79 3.36 -21.03
CA THR A 439 -10.38 3.77 -20.92
C THR A 439 -9.65 3.15 -19.73
N LEU A 440 -10.37 2.72 -18.69
CA LEU A 440 -9.79 2.07 -17.51
C LEU A 440 -9.19 0.69 -17.84
N GLU A 441 -9.73 -0.02 -18.84
CA GLU A 441 -9.20 -1.32 -19.29
C GLU A 441 -7.76 -1.22 -19.78
N ASN A 442 -7.32 -0.04 -20.24
CA ASN A 442 -5.95 0.17 -20.67
C ASN A 442 -4.94 0.16 -19.51
N TYR A 443 -5.40 0.39 -18.27
CA TYR A 443 -4.54 0.53 -17.09
C TYR A 443 -4.65 -0.65 -16.13
N VAL A 444 -5.85 -1.22 -15.98
CA VAL A 444 -6.10 -2.35 -15.08
C VAL A 444 -6.81 -3.45 -15.85
N GLN A 445 -6.40 -4.69 -15.64
CA GLN A 445 -7.06 -5.86 -16.21
C GLN A 445 -8.40 -6.13 -15.52
N ILE A 446 -9.41 -5.32 -15.84
CA ILE A 446 -10.79 -5.44 -15.38
C ILE A 446 -11.69 -5.72 -16.59
N ASP A 447 -12.69 -6.58 -16.39
CA ASP A 447 -13.73 -6.84 -17.38
C ASP A 447 -14.84 -5.79 -17.27
N VAL A 448 -14.70 -4.67 -17.99
CA VAL A 448 -15.68 -3.57 -17.93
C VAL A 448 -16.98 -3.97 -18.64
N VAL A 449 -16.91 -4.88 -19.63
CA VAL A 449 -18.10 -5.43 -20.29
C VAL A 449 -19.00 -6.14 -19.29
N ARG A 450 -18.43 -6.92 -18.36
CA ARG A 450 -19.18 -7.54 -17.27
C ARG A 450 -19.83 -6.51 -16.34
N ILE A 451 -19.12 -5.42 -16.01
CA ILE A 451 -19.68 -4.32 -15.21
C ILE A 451 -20.89 -3.70 -15.91
N PHE A 452 -20.78 -3.41 -17.21
CA PHE A 452 -21.89 -2.87 -18.00
C PHE A 452 -23.09 -3.81 -18.02
N ASN A 453 -22.86 -5.09 -18.25
CA ASN A 453 -23.93 -6.09 -18.27
C ASN A 453 -24.63 -6.18 -16.92
N ASN A 454 -23.90 -6.17 -15.80
CA ASN A 454 -24.51 -6.23 -14.49
C ASN A 454 -25.38 -5.00 -14.21
N VAL A 455 -24.83 -3.79 -14.38
CA VAL A 455 -25.52 -2.56 -13.99
C VAL A 455 -26.66 -2.21 -14.95
N LEU A 456 -26.41 -2.20 -16.26
CA LEU A 456 -27.41 -1.77 -17.24
C LEU A 456 -28.57 -2.76 -17.33
N LEU A 457 -28.31 -4.07 -17.16
CA LEU A 457 -29.37 -5.07 -17.14
C LEU A 457 -30.26 -4.91 -15.90
N GLN A 458 -29.69 -4.65 -14.73
CA GLN A 458 -30.47 -4.39 -13.51
C GLN A 458 -31.39 -3.17 -13.70
N GLN A 459 -30.91 -2.12 -14.37
CA GLN A 459 -31.70 -0.91 -14.62
C GLN A 459 -32.92 -1.12 -15.55
N THR A 460 -32.98 -2.24 -16.27
CA THR A 460 -34.16 -2.62 -17.07
C THR A 460 -35.32 -3.16 -16.23
N GLN A 461 -35.03 -3.68 -15.02
CA GLN A 461 -36.02 -4.25 -14.11
C GLN A 461 -36.78 -3.18 -13.35
N HIS A 462 -37.77 -3.56 -12.54
CA HIS A 462 -38.55 -2.63 -11.72
C HIS A 462 -37.80 -2.19 -10.45
N GLN A 463 -36.97 -3.09 -9.90
CA GLN A 463 -36.10 -2.88 -8.75
C GLN A 463 -34.72 -3.43 -9.06
N ASP A 464 -33.69 -2.83 -8.48
CA ASP A 464 -32.34 -3.36 -8.56
C ASP A 464 -32.11 -4.52 -7.56
N CYS A 465 -30.89 -5.07 -7.52
CA CYS A 465 -30.57 -6.17 -6.60
C CYS A 465 -30.58 -5.77 -5.11
N TYR A 466 -30.62 -4.47 -4.80
CA TYR A 466 -30.72 -3.92 -3.45
C TYR A 466 -32.14 -3.48 -3.08
N GLY A 467 -33.10 -3.60 -4.00
CA GLY A 467 -34.50 -3.18 -3.82
C GLY A 467 -34.77 -1.70 -4.10
N GLU A 468 -33.81 -0.97 -4.66
CA GLU A 468 -33.93 0.43 -5.03
C GLU A 468 -34.66 0.62 -6.36
N GLU A 469 -35.25 1.80 -6.56
CA GLU A 469 -35.99 2.13 -7.78
C GLU A 469 -35.03 2.32 -8.96
N THR A 470 -35.31 1.62 -10.06
CA THR A 470 -34.54 1.70 -11.31
C THR A 470 -35.03 2.82 -12.22
N LEU A 471 -34.22 3.12 -13.25
CA LEU A 471 -34.61 3.99 -14.36
C LEU A 471 -35.95 3.59 -14.99
N THR A 472 -36.19 2.30 -15.24
CA THR A 472 -37.46 1.83 -15.81
C THR A 472 -38.65 2.26 -14.97
N THR A 473 -38.58 2.08 -13.64
CA THR A 473 -39.67 2.47 -12.74
C THR A 473 -39.86 3.98 -12.69
N ILE A 474 -38.77 4.74 -12.64
CA ILE A 474 -38.79 6.21 -12.62
C ILE A 474 -39.43 6.77 -13.89
N TYR A 475 -38.96 6.35 -15.07
CA TYR A 475 -39.52 6.82 -16.34
C TYR A 475 -40.95 6.34 -16.55
N THR A 476 -41.27 5.08 -16.24
CA THR A 476 -42.65 4.56 -16.36
C THR A 476 -43.60 5.37 -15.50
N ARG A 477 -43.20 5.68 -14.26
CA ARG A 477 -43.99 6.52 -13.35
C ARG A 477 -44.19 7.91 -13.92
N TRP A 478 -43.14 8.56 -14.40
CA TRP A 478 -43.22 9.92 -14.95
C TRP A 478 -44.08 9.99 -16.22
N PHE A 479 -43.92 9.03 -17.14
CA PHE A 479 -44.75 8.96 -18.35
C PHE A 479 -46.23 8.77 -18.04
N LEU A 480 -46.57 7.90 -17.09
CA LEU A 480 -47.95 7.65 -16.70
C LEU A 480 -48.57 8.80 -15.90
N LYS A 481 -47.88 9.28 -14.85
CA LYS A 481 -48.44 10.23 -13.89
C LYS A 481 -48.33 11.69 -14.34
N THR A 482 -47.33 12.03 -15.12
CA THR A 482 -47.04 13.42 -15.47
C THR A 482 -47.35 13.65 -16.95
N PHE A 483 -46.69 12.93 -17.85
CA PHE A 483 -46.82 13.18 -19.28
C PHE A 483 -48.21 12.86 -19.84
N LEU A 484 -48.68 11.62 -19.64
CA LEU A 484 -49.98 11.19 -20.17
C LEU A 484 -51.15 11.86 -19.46
N LEU A 485 -51.03 12.10 -18.15
CA LEU A 485 -52.06 12.83 -17.40
C LEU A 485 -52.16 14.28 -17.87
N ALA A 486 -51.02 14.98 -18.03
CA ALA A 486 -51.01 16.35 -18.56
C ALA A 486 -51.54 16.40 -20.01
N TYR A 487 -51.19 15.41 -20.84
CA TYR A 487 -51.74 15.29 -22.19
C TYR A 487 -53.25 15.07 -22.18
N TYR A 488 -53.76 14.22 -21.28
CA TYR A 488 -55.19 13.98 -21.14
C TYR A 488 -55.94 15.27 -20.74
N TYR A 489 -55.42 16.03 -19.76
CA TYR A 489 -55.99 17.32 -19.38
C TYR A 489 -55.93 18.33 -20.53
N TRP A 490 -54.80 18.45 -21.23
CA TRP A 490 -54.67 19.34 -22.39
C TRP A 490 -55.59 18.95 -23.54
N ALA A 491 -55.72 17.67 -23.85
CA ALA A 491 -56.62 17.16 -24.88
C ALA A 491 -58.08 17.38 -24.49
N PHE A 492 -58.44 17.20 -23.21
CA PHE A 492 -59.77 17.48 -22.70
C PHE A 492 -60.11 18.98 -22.78
N GLU A 493 -59.19 19.87 -22.40
CA GLU A 493 -59.39 21.32 -22.54
C GLU A 493 -59.56 21.76 -24.00
N ASN A 494 -58.74 21.24 -24.92
CA ASN A 494 -58.87 21.54 -26.35
C ASN A 494 -60.15 20.94 -26.95
N PHE A 495 -60.56 19.75 -26.50
CA PHE A 495 -61.83 19.14 -26.91
C PHE A 495 -63.01 19.97 -26.41
N CYS A 496 -63.00 20.43 -25.15
CA CYS A 496 -64.01 21.33 -24.59
C CYS A 496 -64.04 22.70 -25.30
N GLN A 497 -62.90 23.22 -25.75
CA GLN A 497 -62.84 24.46 -26.54
C GLN A 497 -63.39 24.28 -27.96
N GLN A 498 -63.18 23.12 -28.60
CA GLN A 498 -63.76 22.81 -29.91
C GLN A 498 -65.26 22.45 -29.83
N SER A 499 -65.72 21.87 -28.72
CA SER A 499 -67.11 21.48 -28.51
C SER A 499 -67.99 22.58 -27.91
N ASN A 500 -67.61 23.85 -28.05
CA ASN A 500 -68.42 24.99 -27.59
C ASN A 500 -69.60 25.30 -28.53
N VAL A 501 -70.31 24.25 -28.96
CA VAL A 501 -71.70 24.29 -29.39
C VAL A 501 -72.44 23.14 -28.69
N ARG A 502 -73.23 23.54 -27.68
CA ARG A 502 -74.39 22.87 -27.06
C ARG A 502 -74.18 21.81 -25.97
N ASN A 503 -74.63 22.26 -24.79
CA ASN A 503 -75.46 21.59 -23.80
C ASN A 503 -74.80 20.67 -22.76
N SER A 504 -74.75 21.23 -21.54
CA SER A 504 -75.45 20.73 -20.34
C SER A 504 -75.25 19.28 -19.91
N TYR A 505 -74.62 19.14 -18.72
CA TYR A 505 -74.59 17.98 -17.82
C TYR A 505 -73.88 16.70 -18.31
N PHE A 506 -72.77 16.32 -17.67
CA PHE A 506 -72.69 15.13 -16.79
C PHE A 506 -71.23 14.83 -16.33
N PHE A 507 -71.07 14.81 -15.00
CA PHE A 507 -70.22 13.96 -14.15
C PHE A 507 -68.67 14.01 -14.21
N LEU A 508 -68.14 14.63 -13.15
CA LEU A 508 -67.06 14.10 -12.33
C LEU A 508 -67.56 12.86 -11.54
N SER A 509 -66.86 11.74 -11.66
CA SER A 509 -66.65 10.74 -10.59
C SER A 509 -65.42 9.91 -10.93
#